data_AF-A0A091NBR5-F1
#
_entry.id   AF-A0A091NBR5-F1
#
_cell.length_a   1.000
_cell.length_b   1.000
_cell.length_c   1.000
_cell.angle_alpha   90.00
_cell.angle_beta   90.00
_cell.angle_gamma   90.00
#
_symmetry.space_group_name_H-M   'P 1'
#
loop_
_entity.id
_entity.type
_entity.pdbx_description
1 polymer ?
#
loop_
_entity_poly.entity_id
_entity_poly.type
_entity_poly.pdbx_seq_one_letter_code
_entity_poly.pdbx_strand_id
1 'polypeptide(L)'
;LTAYVVKVFAMAIKLVDIKPEVVCGAVKWLILEKQKPDGIFQEDAPVIHKEMVVWLTAFVVIALQESRDICKDFVNNLDGSIDKATEYLSRRYQSLKRPYTVALTSYALALAGKLKSEKILMKFSR
;
A
#
# COMPACT_ATOMS: atom_id res chain seq x y z
N LEU A 1 9.73 6.90 -1.20
CA LEU A 1 10.95 6.08 -0.91
C LEU A 1 10.80 5.11 0.26
N THR A 2 10.40 5.56 1.45
CA THR A 2 10.32 4.72 2.67
C THR A 2 9.53 3.43 2.50
N ALA A 3 8.36 3.47 1.85
CA ALA A 3 7.57 2.27 1.57
C ALA A 3 8.28 1.26 0.66
N TYR A 4 9.14 1.71 -0.25
CA TYR A 4 9.94 0.81 -1.09
C TYR A 4 10.98 0.07 -0.26
N VAL A 5 11.63 0.76 0.68
CA VAL A 5 12.56 0.13 1.63
C VAL A 5 11.83 -0.91 2.49
N VAL A 6 10.65 -0.58 3.02
CA VAL A 6 9.82 -1.54 3.78
C VAL A 6 9.53 -2.78 2.93
N LYS A 7 9.09 -2.61 1.68
CA LYS A 7 8.82 -3.72 0.76
C LYS A 7 10.06 -4.61 0.55
N VAL A 8 11.19 -4.01 0.20
CA VAL A 8 12.44 -4.76 -0.05
C VAL A 8 12.92 -5.47 1.20
N PHE A 9 12.88 -4.81 2.37
CA PHE A 9 13.34 -5.40 3.62
C PHE A 9 12.40 -6.51 4.10
N ALA A 10 11.09 -6.39 3.89
CA ALA A 10 10.14 -7.45 4.19
C ALA A 10 10.39 -8.73 3.37
N MET A 11 10.90 -8.59 2.13
CA MET A 11 11.36 -9.73 1.34
C MET A 11 12.73 -10.24 1.80
N ALA A 12 13.68 -9.33 2.07
CA ALA A 12 15.07 -9.66 2.37
C ALA A 12 15.29 -10.25 3.79
N ILE A 13 14.41 -9.95 4.76
CA ILE A 13 14.54 -10.45 6.14
C ILE A 13 14.52 -11.98 6.24
N LYS A 14 14.00 -12.66 5.21
CA LYS A 14 14.01 -14.13 5.10
C LYS A 14 15.36 -14.69 4.66
N LEU A 15 16.27 -13.83 4.20
CA LEU A 15 17.55 -14.19 3.58
C LEU A 15 18.76 -13.62 4.34
N VAL A 16 18.60 -12.43 4.94
CA VAL A 16 19.67 -11.73 5.67
C VAL A 16 19.12 -11.18 6.99
N ASP A 17 20.02 -11.01 7.96
CA ASP A 17 19.66 -10.49 9.28
C ASP A 17 19.28 -9.01 9.20
N ILE A 18 17.97 -8.75 9.23
CA ILE A 18 17.38 -7.42 9.32
C ILE A 18 16.55 -7.38 10.61
N LYS A 19 16.88 -6.44 11.49
CA LYS A 19 16.15 -6.22 12.73
C LYS A 19 14.70 -5.81 12.45
N PRO A 20 13.68 -6.51 12.99
CA PRO A 20 12.27 -6.17 12.79
C PRO A 20 11.95 -4.71 13.12
N GLU A 21 12.61 -4.13 14.13
CA GLU A 21 12.42 -2.75 14.58
C GLU A 21 12.73 -1.73 13.48
N VAL A 22 13.66 -2.03 12.57
CA VAL A 22 14.00 -1.15 11.44
C VAL A 22 12.84 -1.11 10.44
N VAL A 23 12.26 -2.26 10.13
CA VAL A 23 11.11 -2.37 9.22
C VAL A 23 9.88 -1.73 9.86
N CYS A 24 9.61 -2.09 11.12
CA CYS A 24 8.39 -1.68 11.80
C CYS A 24 8.42 -0.21 12.24
N GLY A 25 9.61 0.36 12.49
CA GLY A 25 9.77 1.80 12.66
C GLY A 25 9.38 2.58 11.41
N ALA A 26 9.80 2.12 10.23
CA ALA A 26 9.42 2.72 8.96
C ALA A 26 7.93 2.55 8.64
N VAL A 27 7.35 1.38 8.94
CA VAL A 27 5.90 1.12 8.84
C VAL A 27 5.12 2.09 9.74
N LYS A 28 5.51 2.21 11.01
CA LYS A 28 4.87 3.12 11.97
C LYS A 28 4.93 4.56 11.49
N TRP A 29 6.08 5.01 11.00
CA TRP A 29 6.23 6.37 10.46
C TRP A 29 5.33 6.62 9.24
N LEU A 30 5.21 5.66 8.30
CA LEU A 30 4.31 5.79 7.17
C LEU A 30 2.87 6.00 7.63
N ILE A 31 2.42 5.21 8.62
CA ILE A 31 1.05 5.27 9.13
C ILE A 31 0.78 6.58 9.87
N LEU A 32 1.69 7.01 10.74
CA LEU A 32 1.48 8.17 11.60
C LEU A 32 1.67 9.49 10.85
N GLU A 33 2.67 9.57 9.97
CA GLU A 33 3.09 10.84 9.37
C GLU A 33 2.60 11.02 7.92
N LYS A 34 2.29 9.91 7.22
CA LYS A 34 1.97 9.95 5.77
C LYS A 34 0.57 9.50 5.42
N GLN A 35 -0.16 8.87 6.33
CA GLN A 35 -1.55 8.51 6.11
C GLN A 35 -2.50 9.62 6.55
N LYS A 36 -3.41 10.02 5.65
CA LYS A 36 -4.50 10.94 5.97
C LYS A 36 -5.70 10.20 6.58
N PRO A 37 -6.61 10.93 7.27
CA PRO A 37 -7.81 10.34 7.86
C PRO A 37 -8.72 9.60 6.86
N ASP A 38 -8.68 9.98 5.58
CA ASP A 38 -9.43 9.36 4.48
C ASP A 38 -8.72 8.12 3.88
N GLY A 39 -7.62 7.68 4.48
CA GLY A 39 -6.87 6.47 4.08
C GLY A 39 -5.81 6.71 3.02
N ILE A 40 -5.71 7.91 2.47
CA ILE A 40 -4.72 8.26 1.45
C ILE A 40 -3.32 8.30 2.06
N PHE A 41 -2.33 7.73 1.35
CA PHE A 41 -0.93 8.03 1.62
C PHE A 41 -0.45 9.15 0.70
N GLN A 42 0.19 10.17 1.26
CA GLN A 42 0.69 11.32 0.51
C GLN A 42 2.18 11.55 0.76
N GLU A 43 2.92 11.90 -0.31
CA GLU A 43 4.28 12.42 -0.20
C GLU A 43 4.27 13.94 0.03
N ASP A 44 5.28 14.46 0.73
CA ASP A 44 5.38 15.89 1.07
C ASP A 44 5.62 16.77 -0.17
N ALA A 45 6.13 16.20 -1.25
CA ALA A 45 6.29 16.89 -2.52
C ALA A 45 4.93 17.10 -3.21
N PRO A 46 4.69 18.26 -3.86
CA PRO A 46 3.42 18.55 -4.52
C PRO A 46 3.07 17.49 -5.55
N VAL A 47 1.97 16.77 -5.34
CA VAL A 47 1.47 15.80 -6.30
C VAL A 47 0.64 16.52 -7.36
N ILE A 48 1.16 16.58 -8.58
CA ILE A 48 0.56 17.34 -9.70
C ILE A 48 -0.69 16.63 -10.28
N HIS A 49 -0.84 15.31 -10.10
CA HIS A 49 -1.90 14.51 -10.72
C HIS A 49 -2.66 13.62 -9.73
N LYS A 50 -4.00 13.61 -9.76
CA LYS A 50 -4.86 12.80 -8.87
C LYS A 50 -4.59 11.30 -8.95
N GLU A 51 -4.24 10.79 -10.14
CA GLU A 51 -3.89 9.37 -10.30
C GLU A 51 -2.56 9.02 -9.63
N MET A 52 -1.71 10.01 -9.34
CA MET A 52 -0.47 9.77 -8.61
C MET A 52 -0.71 9.35 -7.17
N VAL A 53 -1.73 9.94 -6.55
CA VAL A 53 -2.14 9.63 -5.18
C VAL A 53 -2.66 8.19 -5.07
N VAL A 54 -3.40 7.72 -6.09
CA VAL A 54 -3.96 6.35 -6.07
C VAL A 54 -2.86 5.30 -6.20
N TRP A 55 -1.95 5.44 -7.17
CA TRP A 55 -0.87 4.45 -7.32
C TRP A 55 0.04 4.47 -6.09
N LEU A 56 0.32 5.64 -5.52
CA LEU A 56 1.14 5.76 -4.30
C LEU A 56 0.48 5.04 -3.14
N THR A 57 -0.81 5.28 -2.92
CA THR A 57 -1.57 4.60 -1.86
C THR A 57 -1.58 3.08 -2.08
N ALA A 58 -1.80 2.61 -3.32
CA ALA A 58 -1.74 1.18 -3.65
C ALA A 58 -0.35 0.59 -3.37
N PHE A 59 0.71 1.30 -3.76
CA PHE A 59 2.09 0.90 -3.51
C PHE A 59 2.38 0.76 -2.01
N VAL A 60 1.96 1.73 -1.20
CA VAL A 60 2.14 1.69 0.26
C VAL A 60 1.34 0.53 0.86
N VAL A 61 0.09 0.31 0.45
CA VAL A 61 -0.72 -0.84 0.91
C VAL A 61 -0.01 -2.16 0.65
N ILE A 62 0.59 -2.35 -0.52
CA ILE A 62 1.37 -3.56 -0.84
C ILE A 62 2.54 -3.72 0.14
N ALA A 63 3.31 -2.65 0.38
CA ALA A 63 4.43 -2.70 1.31
C ALA A 63 4.00 -3.00 2.76
N LEU A 64 2.89 -2.42 3.20
CA LEU A 64 2.31 -2.68 4.53
C LEU A 64 1.83 -4.12 4.65
N GLN A 65 1.20 -4.67 3.61
CA GLN A 65 0.76 -6.06 3.60
C GLN A 65 1.93 -7.04 3.62
N GLU A 66 2.98 -6.78 2.83
CA GLU A 66 4.16 -7.66 2.80
C GLU A 66 4.98 -7.62 4.10
N SER A 67 4.89 -6.53 4.87
CA SER A 67 5.52 -6.40 6.20
C SER A 67 4.60 -6.76 7.36
N ARG A 68 3.35 -7.14 7.09
CA ARG A 68 2.31 -7.34 8.11
C ARG A 68 2.70 -8.35 9.17
N ASP A 69 3.17 -9.53 8.76
CA ASP A 69 3.53 -10.60 9.69
C ASP A 69 4.73 -10.27 10.57
N ILE A 70 5.62 -9.38 10.09
CA ILE A 70 6.80 -8.91 10.81
C ILE A 70 6.39 -7.86 11.86
N CYS A 71 5.43 -6.99 11.51
CA CYS A 71 5.15 -5.77 12.25
C CYS A 71 3.84 -5.75 13.04
N LYS A 72 2.99 -6.78 12.94
CA LYS A 72 1.71 -6.85 13.64
C LYS A 72 1.84 -6.65 15.17
N ASP A 73 2.92 -7.16 15.77
CA ASP A 73 3.14 -7.09 17.23
C ASP A 73 3.85 -5.79 17.65
N PHE A 74 4.41 -5.04 16.69
CA PHE A 74 5.11 -3.78 16.92
C PHE A 74 4.24 -2.54 16.65
N VAL A 75 3.20 -2.70 15.82
CA VAL A 75 2.38 -1.60 15.29
C VAL A 75 0.89 -1.93 15.44
N ASN A 76 0.32 -1.58 16.59
CA ASN A 76 -1.06 -1.93 16.97
C ASN A 76 -2.15 -1.44 15.99
N ASN A 77 -1.91 -0.37 15.24
CA ASN A 77 -2.88 0.20 14.30
C ASN A 77 -2.63 -0.19 12.83
N LEU A 78 -1.76 -1.18 12.57
CA LEU A 78 -1.39 -1.59 11.22
C LEU A 78 -2.60 -2.07 10.41
N ASP A 79 -3.37 -3.02 10.94
CA ASP A 79 -4.53 -3.58 10.25
C ASP A 79 -5.59 -2.51 9.95
N GLY A 80 -5.88 -1.66 10.94
CA GLY A 80 -6.81 -0.54 10.75
C GLY A 80 -6.33 0.48 9.71
N SER A 81 -5.01 0.72 9.62
CA SER A 81 -4.41 1.58 8.60
C SER A 81 -4.54 0.97 7.20
N ILE A 82 -4.20 -0.31 7.05
CA ILE A 82 -4.34 -1.06 5.79
C ILE A 82 -5.81 -1.05 5.35
N ASP A 83 -6.74 -1.26 6.27
CA ASP A 83 -8.16 -1.31 5.97
C ASP A 83 -8.70 0.01 5.41
N LYS A 84 -8.35 1.13 6.03
CA LYS A 84 -8.72 2.48 5.55
C LYS A 84 -8.18 2.78 4.16
N ALA A 85 -6.90 2.49 3.93
CA ALA A 85 -6.28 2.72 2.63
C ALA A 85 -6.89 1.81 1.55
N THR A 86 -7.16 0.56 1.88
CA THR A 86 -7.79 -0.41 0.96
C THR A 86 -9.24 -0.01 0.65
N GLU A 87 -9.97 0.56 1.61
CA GLU A 87 -11.31 1.09 1.38
C GLU A 87 -11.28 2.29 0.42
N TYR A 88 -10.35 3.22 0.61
CA TYR A 88 -10.12 4.33 -0.34
C TYR A 88 -9.87 3.80 -1.76
N LEU A 89 -8.96 2.82 -1.91
CA LEU A 89 -8.64 2.21 -3.21
C LEU A 89 -9.86 1.53 -3.83
N SER A 90 -10.65 0.82 -3.03
CA SER A 90 -11.86 0.12 -3.48
C SER A 90 -12.89 1.09 -4.07
N ARG A 91 -13.09 2.25 -3.42
CA ARG A 91 -13.99 3.30 -3.90
C ARG A 91 -13.53 3.92 -5.23
N ARG A 92 -12.21 3.98 -5.48
CA ARG A 92 -11.64 4.56 -6.70
C ARG A 92 -11.49 3.57 -7.84
N TYR A 93 -11.42 2.27 -7.55
CA TYR A 93 -11.04 1.22 -8.50
C TYR A 93 -11.80 1.28 -9.84
N GLN A 94 -13.11 1.48 -9.80
CA GLN A 94 -13.94 1.53 -11.03
C GLN A 94 -13.70 2.77 -11.91
N SER A 95 -13.18 3.85 -11.34
CA SER A 95 -12.95 5.13 -12.02
C SER A 95 -11.54 5.24 -12.63
N LEU A 96 -10.67 4.26 -12.40
CA LEU A 96 -9.28 4.29 -12.84
C LEU A 96 -9.18 4.09 -14.36
N LYS A 97 -8.29 4.85 -15.00
CA LYS A 97 -8.11 4.84 -16.46
C LYS A 97 -6.71 4.42 -16.89
N ARG A 98 -5.69 4.66 -16.08
CA ARG A 98 -4.30 4.26 -16.41
C ARG A 98 -4.07 2.77 -16.12
N PRO A 99 -3.63 1.97 -17.11
CA PRO A 99 -3.35 0.54 -16.94
C PRO A 99 -2.44 0.24 -15.74
N TYR A 100 -1.36 1.01 -15.58
CA TYR A 100 -0.44 0.87 -14.46
C TYR A 100 -1.12 1.02 -13.10
N THR A 101 -1.90 2.08 -12.91
CA THR A 101 -2.63 2.32 -11.66
C THR A 101 -3.68 1.25 -11.41
N VAL A 102 -4.35 0.78 -12.46
CA VAL A 102 -5.32 -0.33 -12.37
C VAL A 102 -4.65 -1.62 -11.92
N ALA A 103 -3.53 -2.02 -12.55
CA ALA A 103 -2.79 -3.22 -12.20
C ALA A 103 -2.32 -3.19 -10.74
N LEU A 104 -1.66 -2.10 -10.34
CA LEU A 104 -1.15 -1.95 -9.00
C LEU A 104 -2.26 -1.94 -7.94
N THR A 105 -3.36 -1.23 -8.21
CA THR A 105 -4.52 -1.22 -7.29
C THR A 105 -5.19 -2.58 -7.21
N SER A 106 -5.29 -3.31 -8.33
CA SER A 106 -5.86 -4.66 -8.35
C SER A 106 -5.05 -5.60 -7.45
N TYR A 107 -3.72 -5.56 -7.56
CA TYR A 107 -2.83 -6.36 -6.71
C TYR A 107 -2.95 -5.98 -5.24
N ALA A 108 -2.94 -4.68 -4.91
CA ALA A 108 -3.13 -4.20 -3.54
C ALA A 108 -4.46 -4.69 -2.93
N LEU A 109 -5.56 -4.58 -3.69
CA LEU A 109 -6.88 -5.05 -3.27
C LEU A 109 -6.94 -6.58 -3.12
N ALA A 110 -6.26 -7.32 -3.99
CA ALA A 110 -6.19 -8.78 -3.93
C ALA A 110 -5.43 -9.25 -2.68
N LEU A 111 -4.27 -8.65 -2.39
CA LEU A 111 -3.50 -8.92 -1.16
C LEU A 111 -4.33 -8.65 0.11
N ALA A 112 -5.18 -7.63 0.08
CA ALA A 112 -6.07 -7.30 1.19
C ALA A 112 -7.40 -8.07 1.20
N GLY A 113 -7.63 -9.00 0.26
CA GLY A 113 -8.88 -9.75 0.15
C GLY A 113 -10.11 -8.89 -0.18
N LYS A 114 -9.93 -7.67 -0.71
CA LYS A 114 -11.02 -6.74 -1.05
C LYS A 114 -11.25 -6.57 -2.55
N LEU A 115 -10.54 -7.31 -3.40
CA LEU A 115 -10.78 -7.29 -4.84
C LEU A 115 -12.07 -8.04 -5.19
N LYS A 116 -13.13 -7.29 -5.51
CA LYS A 116 -14.45 -7.87 -5.83
C LYS A 116 -14.55 -8.48 -7.24
N SER A 117 -13.75 -8.00 -8.19
CA SER A 117 -13.86 -8.39 -9.59
C SER A 117 -12.61 -7.98 -10.37
N GLU A 118 -12.08 -8.89 -11.18
CA GLU A 118 -10.94 -8.66 -12.06
C GLU A 118 -11.34 -8.02 -13.39
N LYS A 119 -12.63 -7.78 -13.65
CA LYS A 119 -13.14 -7.25 -14.93
C LYS A 119 -12.43 -5.96 -15.35
N ILE A 120 -12.11 -5.08 -14.39
CA ILE A 120 -11.43 -3.81 -14.67
C ILE A 120 -9.97 -4.07 -15.07
N LEU A 121 -9.27 -4.92 -14.33
CA LEU A 121 -7.91 -5.34 -14.69
C LEU A 121 -7.87 -5.94 -16.11
N MET A 122 -8.76 -6.88 -16.40
CA MET A 122 -8.83 -7.56 -17.69
C MET A 122 -9.15 -6.63 -18.86
N LYS A 123 -9.87 -5.52 -18.63
CA LYS A 123 -10.15 -4.51 -19.65
C LYS A 123 -8.87 -3.83 -20.18
N PHE A 124 -7.81 -3.79 -19.38
CA PHE A 124 -6.52 -3.15 -19.72
C PHE A 124 -5.41 -4.16 -20.07
N SER A 125 -5.74 -5.46 -20.21
CA SER A 125 -4.79 -6.53 -20.54
C SER A 125 -4.58 -6.72 -22.06
N ARG A 126 -5.01 -5.76 -22.89
CA ARG A 126 -4.92 -5.81 -24.36
C ARG A 126 -4.02 -4.71 -24.89
#